data_AF-A0A945M5A6-F1
#
_entry.id   AF-A0A945M5A6-F1
#
_cell.length_a   1.000
_cell.length_b   1.000
_cell.length_c   1.000
_cell.angle_alpha   90.00
_cell.angle_beta   90.00
_cell.angle_gamma   90.00
#
_symmetry.space_group_name_H-M   'P 1'
#
loop_
_entity.id
_entity.type
_entity.pdbx_description
1 polymer ?
#
loop_
_entity_poly.entity_id
_entity_poly.type
_entity_poly.pdbx_seq_one_letter_code
_entity_poly.pdbx_strand_id
1 'polypeptide(L)' 'EFATETREELLYNKGKLLANGDRWEVEIAANLAADAPYK' A
#
# COMPACT_ATOMS: atom_id res chain seq x y z
N GLU A 1 9.01 -4.21 0.65
CA GLU A 1 9.86 -4.11 -0.57
C GLU A 1 9.00 -4.36 -1.80
N PHE A 2 9.25 -3.65 -2.91
CA PHE A 2 8.44 -3.74 -4.15
C PHE A 2 9.29 -3.68 -5.43
N ALA A 3 10.58 -4.03 -5.35
CA ALA A 3 11.43 -4.10 -6.52
C ALA A 3 10.91 -5.16 -7.50
N THR A 4 10.84 -4.82 -8.78
CA THR A 4 10.38 -5.70 -9.86
C THR A 4 11.41 -5.72 -10.98
N GLU A 5 11.39 -6.78 -11.79
CA GLU A 5 12.41 -7.01 -12.82
C GLU A 5 12.16 -6.13 -14.06
N THR A 6 10.92 -5.68 -14.25
CA THR A 6 10.50 -4.84 -15.38
C THR A 6 9.79 -3.56 -14.94
N ARG A 7 9.79 -2.55 -15.81
CA ARG A 7 9.11 -1.27 -15.57
C ARG A 7 7.59 -1.43 -15.60
N GLU A 8 7.09 -2.31 -16.46
CA GLU A 8 5.68 -2.61 -16.64
C GLU A 8 5.05 -3.14 -15.35
N GLU A 9 5.80 -3.89 -14.54
CA GLU A 9 5.34 -4.39 -13.26
C GLU A 9 5.13 -3.30 -12.21
N LEU A 10 5.80 -2.14 -12.35
CA LEU A 10 5.59 -0.96 -11.51
C LEU A 10 4.34 -0.16 -11.91
N LEU A 11 3.75 -0.43 -13.08
CA LEU A 11 2.50 0.20 -13.53
C LEU A 11 1.31 -0.48 -12.86
N TYR A 12 0.87 0.07 -11.75
CA TYR A 12 -0.21 -0.52 -10.96
C TYR A 12 -1.58 -0.16 -11.54
N ASN A 13 -2.37 -1.19 -11.83
CA ASN A 13 -3.79 -1.02 -12.12
C ASN A 13 -4.63 -1.02 -10.84
N LYS A 14 -5.92 -0.70 -10.97
CA LYS A 14 -6.86 -0.67 -9.84
C LYS A 14 -6.87 -1.98 -9.04
N GLY A 15 -6.86 -3.13 -9.72
CA GLY A 15 -6.86 -4.43 -9.05
C GLY A 15 -5.62 -4.64 -8.19
N LYS A 16 -4.44 -4.29 -8.70
CA LYS A 16 -3.18 -4.38 -7.96
C LYS A 16 -3.13 -3.45 -6.75
N LEU A 17 -3.67 -2.23 -6.89
CA LEU A 17 -3.76 -1.30 -5.76
C LEU A 17 -4.70 -1.81 -4.66
N LEU A 18 -5.87 -2.35 -5.02
CA LEU A 18 -6.81 -2.92 -4.05
C LEU A 18 -6.20 -4.14 -3.33
N ALA A 19 -5.58 -5.06 -4.06
CA ALA A 19 -4.92 -6.21 -3.46
C ALA A 19 -3.75 -5.82 -2.54
N ASN A 20 -3.03 -4.75 -2.87
CA ASN A 20 -2.02 -4.19 -1.99
C ASN A 20 -2.67 -3.57 -0.73
N GLY A 21 -3.78 -2.86 -0.88
CA GLY A 21 -4.56 -2.33 0.26
C GLY A 21 -4.98 -3.45 1.21
N ASP A 22 -5.62 -4.49 0.70
CA ASP A 22 -6.07 -5.64 1.50
C ASP A 22 -4.92 -6.31 2.26
N ARG A 23 -3.73 -6.39 1.64
CA ARG A 23 -2.53 -6.98 2.26
C ARG A 23 -2.01 -6.14 3.44
N TRP A 24 -2.06 -4.82 3.32
CA TRP A 24 -1.42 -3.90 4.27
C TRP A 24 -2.41 -3.18 5.19
N GLU A 25 -3.71 -3.49 5.10
CA GLU A 25 -4.79 -2.81 5.84
C GLU A 25 -4.52 -2.69 7.35
N VAL A 26 -4.02 -3.74 7.98
CA VAL A 26 -3.71 -3.75 9.42
C VAL A 26 -2.62 -2.72 9.77
N GLU A 27 -1.57 -2.64 8.96
CA GLU A 27 -0.46 -1.72 9.19
C GLU A 27 -0.86 -0.28 8.84
N ILE A 28 -1.62 -0.10 7.76
CA ILE A 28 -2.17 1.20 7.37
C ILE A 28 -3.07 1.75 8.48
N ALA A 29 -3.97 0.93 9.04
CA ALA A 29 -4.84 1.32 10.13
C ALA A 29 -4.05 1.70 11.39
N ALA A 30 -3.01 0.92 11.74
CA ALA A 30 -2.15 1.22 12.88
C ALA A 30 -1.40 2.56 12.70
N ASN A 31 -0.85 2.80 11.51
CA ASN A 31 -0.14 4.04 11.19
C ASN A 31 -1.10 5.24 11.20
N LEU A 32 -2.31 5.10 10.67
CA LEU A 32 -3.33 6.15 10.70
C LEU A 32 -3.74 6.50 12.14
N ALA A 33 -3.92 5.50 13.01
CA ALA A 33 -4.25 5.72 14.41
C ALA A 33 -3.11 6.43 15.17
N ALA A 34 -1.86 6.07 14.91
CA ALA A 34 -0.69 6.70 15.51
C ALA A 34 -0.49 8.14 15.03
N ASP A 35 -0.81 8.43 13.77
CA ASP A 35 -0.66 9.75 13.15
C ASP A 35 -1.86 10.69 13.40
N ALA A 36 -3.01 10.15 13.83
CA ALA A 36 -4.24 10.92 14.10
C ALA A 36 -4.05 12.16 15.02
N PRO A 37 -3.19 12.15 16.06
CA PRO A 37 -2.95 13.33 16.90
C PRO A 37 -2.18 14.47 16.23
N TYR A 38 -1.56 14.23 15.07
CA TYR A 38 -0.66 15.16 14.38
C TYR A 38 -1.24 15.70 13.06
N LYS A 39 -2.49 15.35 12.73
CA LYS A 39 -3.22 15.78 11.53
C LYS A 39 -4.21 16.90 11.80
#